data_AF-A0A7C4B551-F1
#
_entry.id   AF-A0A7C4B551-F1
#
_cell.length_a   1.000
_cell.length_b   1.000
_cell.length_c   1.000
_cell.angle_alpha   90.00
_cell.angle_beta   90.00
_cell.angle_gamma   90.00
#
_symmetry.space_group_name_H-M   'P 1'
#
loop_
_entity.id
_entity.type
_entity.pdbx_description
1 polymer ?
#
loop_
_entity_poly.entity_id
_entity_poly.type
_entity_poly.pdbx_seq_one_letter_code
_entity_poly.pdbx_strand_id
1 'polypeptide(L)'
;MISQYIAYTAIPLSSIASFWIVRYVATGFKQAPSSGVFFAIILSFIGLPLYSAVALWAGMSFSQPLYFIILATPQVITYILLGALSSIATGISPEQIGISSIIFETSKVALAYLLVRLLSRGLEGAIISVIVAQLIQMVYLLTIFRKLIGRQLIDGSLTKKWFKLSWLPLYELLSGIVGGLDVIIARIISMTDALVGVRSVACISGSFPRYAFSLTLSLYPRILGTTDNHAWSRDVEEMLRFISLIAIPITFGNIALMDIILGIFGK
;
A
#
# COMPACT_ATOMS: atom_id res chain seq x y z
N MET A 1 -4.32 3.61 15.12
CA MET A 1 -5.21 2.43 15.18
C MET A 1 -6.01 2.21 13.92
N ILE A 2 -6.80 3.19 13.48
CA ILE A 2 -7.66 3.06 12.29
C ILE A 2 -6.86 2.62 11.04
N SER A 3 -5.71 3.26 10.78
CA SER A 3 -4.82 2.88 9.66
C SER A 3 -4.34 1.44 9.73
N GLN A 4 -4.19 0.87 10.93
CA GLN A 4 -3.72 -0.50 11.14
C GLN A 4 -4.85 -1.50 10.85
N TYR A 5 -6.09 -1.21 11.27
CA TYR A 5 -7.24 -2.04 10.90
C TYR A 5 -7.47 -2.10 9.38
N ILE A 6 -7.24 -0.97 8.70
CA ILE A 6 -7.25 -0.92 7.24
C ILE A 6 -6.09 -1.74 6.68
N ALA A 7 -4.88 -1.62 7.24
CA ALA A 7 -3.73 -2.39 6.81
C ALA A 7 -3.96 -3.91 6.88
N TYR A 8 -4.48 -4.42 8.00
CA TYR A 8 -4.74 -5.86 8.17
C TYR A 8 -5.79 -6.43 7.21
N THR A 9 -6.72 -5.60 6.74
CA THR A 9 -7.82 -6.04 5.89
C THR A 9 -7.51 -5.81 4.41
N ALA A 10 -7.05 -4.61 4.07
CA ALA A 10 -6.83 -4.19 2.69
C ALA A 10 -5.51 -4.68 2.10
N ILE A 11 -4.42 -4.80 2.89
CA ILE A 11 -3.10 -5.21 2.35
C ILE A 11 -3.12 -6.64 1.82
N PRO A 12 -3.61 -7.66 2.56
CA PRO A 12 -3.63 -9.03 2.07
C PRO A 12 -4.46 -9.16 0.78
N LEU A 13 -5.65 -8.55 0.76
CA LEU A 13 -6.55 -8.57 -0.39
C LEU A 13 -5.93 -7.89 -1.61
N SER A 14 -5.38 -6.69 -1.42
CA SER A 14 -4.70 -5.93 -2.47
C SER A 14 -3.51 -6.70 -3.04
N SER A 15 -2.74 -7.38 -2.18
CA SER A 15 -1.55 -8.14 -2.60
C SER A 15 -1.89 -9.38 -3.42
N ILE A 16 -3.01 -10.06 -3.12
CA ILE A 16 -3.50 -11.18 -3.93
C ILE A 16 -3.73 -10.73 -5.38
N ALA A 17 -4.43 -9.60 -5.58
CA ALA A 17 -4.63 -9.05 -6.91
C ALA A 17 -3.31 -8.60 -7.54
N SER A 18 -2.51 -7.86 -6.79
CA SER A 18 -1.26 -7.26 -7.27
C SER A 18 -0.28 -8.29 -7.82
N PHE A 19 -0.08 -9.40 -7.10
CA PHE A 19 0.82 -10.49 -7.49
C PHE A 19 0.51 -11.05 -8.88
N TRP A 20 -0.77 -11.35 -9.15
CA TRP A 20 -1.18 -11.91 -10.43
C TRP A 20 -1.18 -10.87 -11.54
N ILE A 21 -1.64 -9.65 -11.25
CA ILE A 21 -1.72 -8.57 -12.22
C ILE A 21 -0.33 -8.25 -12.79
N VAL A 22 0.68 -8.02 -11.95
CA VAL A 22 2.04 -7.69 -12.43
C VAL A 22 2.55 -8.77 -13.39
N ARG A 23 2.40 -10.05 -13.03
CA ARG A 23 2.90 -11.18 -13.84
C ARG A 23 2.21 -11.32 -15.19
N TYR A 24 0.87 -11.24 -15.22
CA TYR A 24 0.12 -11.41 -16.47
C TYR A 24 0.22 -10.16 -17.37
N VAL A 25 0.32 -8.97 -16.78
CA VAL A 25 0.52 -7.72 -17.52
C VAL A 25 1.93 -7.66 -18.13
N ALA A 26 2.98 -7.97 -17.35
CA ALA A 26 4.35 -7.99 -17.85
C ALA A 26 4.59 -9.04 -18.94
N THR A 27 3.83 -10.14 -18.94
CA THR A 27 3.87 -11.17 -19.99
C THR A 27 3.04 -10.84 -21.23
N GLY A 28 2.39 -9.67 -21.27
CA GLY A 28 1.69 -9.17 -22.45
C GLY A 28 0.28 -9.71 -22.66
N PHE A 29 -0.34 -10.34 -21.63
CA PHE A 29 -1.74 -10.73 -21.72
C PHE A 29 -2.65 -9.50 -21.77
N LYS A 30 -3.20 -9.24 -22.95
CA LYS A 30 -3.99 -8.02 -23.21
C LYS A 30 -5.24 -7.89 -22.33
N GLN A 31 -5.81 -9.00 -21.84
CA GLN A 31 -7.00 -9.05 -20.97
C GLN A 31 -6.68 -8.90 -19.48
N ALA A 32 -5.40 -8.90 -19.11
CA ALA A 32 -4.97 -8.85 -17.71
C ALA A 32 -5.33 -7.53 -17.00
N PRO A 33 -5.23 -6.33 -17.63
CA PRO A 33 -5.61 -5.07 -16.98
C PRO A 33 -7.11 -4.99 -16.64
N SER A 34 -7.99 -5.38 -17.57
CA SER A 34 -9.45 -5.34 -17.35
C SER A 34 -9.90 -6.39 -16.33
N SER A 35 -9.38 -7.61 -16.44
CA SER A 35 -9.62 -8.69 -15.49
C SER A 35 -9.05 -8.38 -14.10
N GLY A 36 -7.91 -7.68 -14.03
CA GLY A 36 -7.27 -7.21 -12.80
C GLY A 36 -8.14 -6.23 -12.01
N VAL A 37 -8.67 -5.19 -12.69
CA VAL A 37 -9.58 -4.23 -12.06
C VAL A 37 -10.88 -4.92 -11.61
N PHE A 38 -11.43 -5.81 -12.44
CA PHE A 38 -12.61 -6.58 -12.07
C PHE A 38 -12.38 -7.47 -10.85
N PHE A 39 -11.24 -8.15 -10.79
CA PHE A 39 -10.85 -8.95 -9.63
C PHE A 39 -10.70 -8.10 -8.37
N ALA A 40 -10.11 -6.91 -8.48
CA ALA A 40 -9.99 -5.98 -7.36
C ALA A 40 -11.36 -5.46 -6.86
N ILE A 41 -12.35 -5.29 -7.76
CA ILE A 41 -13.73 -4.99 -7.38
C ILE A 41 -14.33 -6.14 -6.56
N ILE A 42 -14.18 -7.39 -7.02
CA ILE A 42 -14.65 -8.57 -6.28
C ILE A 42 -14.01 -8.62 -4.89
N LEU A 43 -12.69 -8.43 -4.79
CA LEU A 43 -11.98 -8.41 -3.52
C LEU A 43 -12.40 -7.24 -2.63
N SER A 44 -12.78 -6.10 -3.20
CA SER A 44 -13.33 -4.97 -2.43
C SER A 44 -14.68 -5.30 -1.81
N PHE A 45 -15.55 -6.00 -2.53
CA PHE A 45 -16.82 -6.52 -1.98
C PHE A 45 -16.61 -7.52 -0.85
N ILE A 46 -15.51 -8.28 -0.85
CA ILE A 46 -15.12 -9.17 0.25
C ILE A 46 -14.46 -8.39 1.40
N GLY A 47 -13.67 -7.37 1.08
CA GLY A 47 -12.96 -6.54 2.05
C GLY A 47 -13.88 -5.69 2.93
N LEU A 48 -15.01 -5.23 2.39
CA LEU A 48 -16.01 -4.46 3.13
C LEU A 48 -16.60 -5.18 4.36
N PRO A 49 -17.17 -6.40 4.24
CA PRO A 49 -17.67 -7.12 5.40
C PRO A 49 -16.55 -7.53 6.36
N LEU A 50 -15.35 -7.86 5.85
CA LEU A 50 -14.19 -8.17 6.70
C LEU A 50 -13.77 -6.96 7.55
N TYR A 51 -13.67 -5.78 6.94
CA TYR A 51 -13.35 -4.55 7.66
C TYR A 51 -14.45 -4.16 8.65
N SER A 52 -15.71 -4.34 8.27
CA SER A 52 -16.84 -4.09 9.16
C SER A 52 -16.82 -5.03 10.38
N ALA A 53 -16.46 -6.31 10.20
CA ALA A 53 -16.29 -7.25 11.30
C ALA A 53 -15.13 -6.84 12.23
N VAL A 54 -14.00 -6.39 11.68
CA VAL A 54 -12.87 -5.86 12.46
C VAL A 54 -13.27 -4.59 13.21
N ALA A 55 -14.07 -3.72 12.61
CA ALA A 55 -14.57 -2.50 13.24
C ALA A 55 -15.47 -2.81 14.44
N LEU A 56 -16.40 -3.75 14.30
CA LEU A 56 -17.27 -4.20 15.40
C LEU A 56 -16.47 -4.86 16.52
N TRP A 57 -15.53 -5.74 16.17
CA TRP A 57 -14.62 -6.37 17.13
C TRP A 57 -13.80 -5.31 17.89
N ALA A 58 -13.20 -4.35 17.19
CA ALA A 58 -12.43 -3.27 17.81
C ALA A 58 -13.29 -2.37 18.71
N GLY A 59 -14.54 -2.11 18.33
CA GLY A 59 -15.51 -1.38 19.15
C GLY A 59 -15.84 -2.12 20.46
N MET A 60 -16.09 -3.43 20.38
CA MET A 60 -16.42 -4.26 21.54
C MET A 60 -15.22 -4.49 22.46
N SER A 61 -14.04 -4.80 21.91
CA SER A 61 -12.86 -5.19 22.69
C SER A 61 -12.10 -4.00 23.26
N PHE A 62 -12.10 -2.84 22.58
CA PHE A 62 -11.26 -1.69 22.98
C PHE A 62 -12.04 -0.39 23.19
N SER A 63 -13.38 -0.42 23.15
CA SER A 63 -14.23 0.78 23.25
C SER A 63 -13.84 1.88 22.26
N GLN A 64 -13.35 1.50 21.07
CA GLN A 64 -12.93 2.45 20.05
C GLN A 64 -14.15 3.19 19.45
N PRO A 65 -14.02 4.48 19.11
CA PRO A 65 -15.10 5.25 18.50
C PRO A 65 -15.42 4.72 17.10
N LEU A 66 -16.48 3.92 17.00
CA LEU A 66 -16.95 3.27 15.76
C LEU A 66 -17.14 4.26 14.61
N TYR A 67 -17.55 5.49 14.92
CA TYR A 67 -17.74 6.57 13.95
C TYR A 67 -16.51 6.74 13.04
N PHE A 68 -15.30 6.88 13.61
CA PHE A 68 -14.10 7.11 12.81
C PHE A 68 -13.62 5.87 12.05
N ILE A 69 -13.88 4.67 12.59
CA ILE A 69 -13.52 3.42 11.93
C ILE A 69 -14.42 3.21 10.70
N ILE A 70 -15.73 3.42 10.84
CA ILE A 70 -16.70 3.31 9.74
C ILE A 70 -16.46 4.41 8.71
N LEU A 71 -16.10 5.63 9.12
CA LEU A 71 -15.74 6.72 8.21
C LEU A 71 -14.60 6.34 7.26
N ALA A 72 -13.67 5.49 7.71
CA ALA A 72 -12.54 5.03 6.90
C ALA A 72 -12.86 3.82 5.99
N THR A 73 -14.10 3.30 6.00
CA THR A 73 -14.51 2.17 5.14
C THR A 73 -14.26 2.40 3.64
N PRO A 74 -14.53 3.60 3.07
CA PRO A 74 -14.21 3.86 1.66
C PRO A 74 -12.74 3.68 1.34
N GLN A 75 -11.86 3.91 2.32
CA GLN A 75 -10.42 3.78 2.19
C GLN A 75 -9.99 2.34 1.87
N VAL A 76 -10.75 1.33 2.34
CA VAL A 76 -10.48 -0.09 2.04
C VAL A 76 -10.70 -0.38 0.56
N ILE A 77 -11.81 0.11 0.01
CA ILE A 77 -12.16 -0.05 -1.41
C ILE A 77 -11.10 0.63 -2.28
N THR A 78 -10.82 1.91 -2.00
CA THR A 78 -9.87 2.69 -2.78
C THR A 78 -8.47 2.10 -2.71
N TYR A 79 -8.05 1.57 -1.55
CA TYR A 79 -6.75 0.93 -1.40
C TYR A 79 -6.61 -0.34 -2.25
N ILE A 80 -7.62 -1.22 -2.28
CA ILE A 80 -7.58 -2.46 -3.08
C ILE A 80 -7.57 -2.13 -4.58
N LEU A 81 -8.40 -1.18 -5.02
CA LEU A 81 -8.43 -0.73 -6.41
C LEU A 81 -7.13 -0.04 -6.83
N LEU A 82 -6.58 0.82 -5.98
CA LEU A 82 -5.28 1.46 -6.20
C LEU A 82 -4.15 0.44 -6.30
N GLY A 83 -4.17 -0.62 -5.49
CA GLY A 83 -3.18 -1.70 -5.58
C GLY A 83 -3.21 -2.40 -6.94
N ALA A 84 -4.41 -2.66 -7.47
CA ALA A 84 -4.57 -3.24 -8.80
C ALA A 84 -4.07 -2.30 -9.91
N LEU A 85 -4.46 -1.02 -9.87
CA LEU A 85 -4.00 -0.02 -10.84
C LEU A 85 -2.49 0.21 -10.77
N SER A 86 -1.93 0.28 -9.56
CA SER A 86 -0.49 0.42 -9.34
C SER A 86 0.26 -0.82 -9.85
N SER A 87 -0.31 -2.00 -9.72
CA SER A 87 0.26 -3.25 -10.26
C SER A 87 0.26 -3.29 -11.79
N ILE A 88 -0.79 -2.76 -12.43
CA ILE A 88 -0.78 -2.54 -13.88
C ILE A 88 0.34 -1.58 -14.25
N ALA A 89 0.49 -0.47 -13.50
CA ALA A 89 1.56 0.49 -13.72
C ALA A 89 2.95 -0.16 -13.56
N THR A 90 3.17 -0.98 -12.53
CA THR A 90 4.44 -1.72 -12.36
C THR A 90 4.75 -2.63 -13.55
N GLY A 91 3.72 -3.29 -14.11
CA GLY A 91 3.91 -4.21 -15.23
C GLY A 91 4.16 -3.54 -16.59
N ILE A 92 3.73 -2.29 -16.78
CA ILE A 92 3.81 -1.59 -18.09
C ILE A 92 4.75 -0.38 -18.03
N SER A 93 4.54 0.50 -17.05
CA SER A 93 5.16 1.83 -16.97
C SER A 93 5.42 2.18 -15.49
N PRO A 94 6.50 1.65 -14.89
CA PRO A 94 6.78 1.82 -13.46
C PRO A 94 6.99 3.29 -13.05
N GLU A 95 7.38 4.15 -14.00
CA GLU A 95 7.47 5.61 -13.82
C GLU A 95 6.16 6.24 -13.30
N GLN A 96 5.00 5.72 -13.73
CA GLN A 96 3.69 6.26 -13.37
C GLN A 96 3.37 6.02 -11.89
N ILE A 97 4.00 5.03 -11.25
CA ILE A 97 3.88 4.78 -9.80
C ILE A 97 4.41 5.99 -9.04
N GLY A 98 5.62 6.45 -9.38
CA GLY A 98 6.25 7.60 -8.73
C GLY A 98 5.42 8.87 -8.89
N ILE A 99 4.94 9.14 -10.10
CA ILE A 99 4.08 10.32 -10.35
C ILE A 99 2.78 10.23 -9.54
N SER A 100 2.13 9.06 -9.53
CA SER A 100 0.90 8.87 -8.76
C SER A 100 1.12 9.05 -7.25
N SER A 101 2.27 8.62 -6.72
CA SER A 101 2.62 8.81 -5.30
C SER A 101 2.85 10.29 -4.97
N ILE A 102 3.51 11.05 -5.84
CA ILE A 102 3.69 12.50 -5.65
C ILE A 102 2.33 13.21 -5.64
N ILE A 103 1.44 12.87 -6.57
CA ILE A 103 0.08 13.40 -6.62
C ILE A 103 -0.67 13.09 -5.32
N PHE A 104 -0.57 11.86 -4.84
CA PHE A 104 -1.19 11.43 -3.58
C PHE A 104 -0.68 12.24 -2.38
N GLU A 105 0.64 12.31 -2.18
CA GLU A 105 1.25 13.00 -1.05
C GLU A 105 0.96 14.51 -1.08
N THR A 106 1.10 15.15 -2.25
CA THR A 106 0.83 16.59 -2.41
C THR A 106 -0.64 16.92 -2.15
N SER A 107 -1.56 16.13 -2.72
CA SER A 107 -3.00 16.33 -2.52
C SER A 107 -3.40 16.09 -1.07
N LYS A 108 -2.86 15.05 -0.43
CA LYS A 108 -3.12 14.73 0.98
C LYS A 108 -2.70 15.87 1.89
N VAL A 109 -1.51 16.43 1.72
CA VAL A 109 -1.02 17.56 2.54
C VAL A 109 -1.86 18.81 2.32
N ALA A 110 -2.16 19.16 1.07
CA ALA A 110 -3.00 20.32 0.74
C ALA A 110 -4.40 20.21 1.34
N LEU A 111 -5.03 19.04 1.21
CA LEU A 111 -6.36 18.76 1.76
C LEU A 111 -6.34 18.69 3.28
N ALA A 112 -5.31 18.10 3.89
CA ALA A 112 -5.17 18.07 5.33
C ALA A 112 -5.05 19.49 5.90
N TYR A 113 -4.26 20.36 5.27
CA TYR A 113 -4.20 21.77 5.65
C TYR A 113 -5.58 22.44 5.55
N LEU A 114 -6.29 22.25 4.44
CA LEU A 114 -7.61 22.84 4.24
C LEU A 114 -8.64 22.33 5.28
N LEU A 115 -8.80 21.02 5.40
CA LEU A 115 -9.84 20.40 6.24
C LEU A 115 -9.53 20.51 7.74
N VAL A 116 -8.28 20.30 8.14
CA VAL A 116 -7.89 20.29 9.54
C VAL A 116 -7.68 21.71 10.06
N ARG A 117 -6.97 22.57 9.31
CA ARG A 117 -6.62 23.92 9.80
C ARG A 117 -7.71 24.95 9.52
N LEU A 118 -8.26 25.01 8.30
CA LEU A 118 -9.25 26.04 7.94
C LEU A 118 -10.65 25.65 8.41
N LEU A 119 -11.07 24.40 8.22
CA LEU A 119 -12.41 23.94 8.62
C LEU A 119 -12.47 23.39 10.06
N SER A 120 -11.34 23.32 10.77
CA SER A 120 -11.24 22.86 12.17
C SER A 120 -11.84 21.46 12.42
N ARG A 121 -11.80 20.57 11.41
CA ARG A 121 -12.42 19.23 11.47
C ARG A 121 -11.58 18.14 12.16
N GLY A 122 -10.49 18.51 12.85
CA GLY A 122 -9.68 17.59 13.65
C GLY A 122 -9.35 16.26 12.95
N LEU A 123 -9.65 15.13 13.62
CA LEU A 123 -9.42 13.77 13.10
C LEU A 123 -10.30 13.42 11.89
N GLU A 124 -11.55 13.90 11.86
CA GLU A 124 -12.47 13.68 10.75
C GLU A 124 -11.88 14.26 9.45
N GLY A 125 -11.39 15.50 9.52
CA GLY A 125 -10.74 16.17 8.39
C GLY A 125 -9.48 15.45 7.91
N ALA A 126 -8.70 14.88 8.83
CA ALA A 126 -7.52 14.09 8.49
C ALA A 126 -7.90 12.82 7.72
N ILE A 127 -8.90 12.05 8.18
CA ILE A 127 -9.35 10.84 7.49
C ILE A 127 -9.90 11.17 6.09
N ILE A 128 -10.74 12.20 5.99
CA ILE A 128 -11.32 12.64 4.72
C ILE A 128 -10.22 13.08 3.74
N SER A 129 -9.18 13.78 4.20
CA SER A 129 -8.08 14.22 3.35
C SER A 129 -7.36 13.04 2.68
N VAL A 130 -7.16 11.93 3.41
CA VAL A 130 -6.52 10.72 2.89
C VAL A 130 -7.43 10.04 1.87
N ILE A 131 -8.72 9.91 2.16
CA ILE A 131 -9.70 9.30 1.25
C ILE A 131 -9.74 10.07 -0.08
N VAL A 132 -9.85 11.39 -0.01
CA VAL A 132 -9.91 12.24 -1.20
C VAL A 132 -8.59 12.21 -1.97
N ALA A 133 -7.44 12.22 -1.29
CA ALA A 133 -6.14 12.08 -1.95
C ALA A 133 -6.00 10.73 -2.67
N GLN A 134 -6.45 9.63 -2.06
CA GLN A 134 -6.48 8.32 -2.71
C GLN A 134 -7.40 8.31 -3.94
N LEU A 135 -8.56 8.97 -3.87
CA LEU A 135 -9.45 9.10 -5.02
C LEU A 135 -8.80 9.88 -6.16
N ILE A 136 -8.09 10.98 -5.86
CA ILE A 136 -7.35 11.74 -6.86
C ILE A 136 -6.28 10.87 -7.53
N GLN A 137 -5.50 10.12 -6.73
CA GLN A 137 -4.51 9.18 -7.25
C GLN A 137 -5.14 8.10 -8.14
N MET A 138 -6.29 7.57 -7.73
CA MET A 138 -7.02 6.54 -8.46
C MET A 138 -7.51 7.06 -9.80
N VAL A 139 -8.10 8.26 -9.81
CA VAL A 139 -8.57 8.93 -11.03
C VAL A 139 -7.41 9.14 -11.99
N TYR A 140 -6.26 9.62 -11.50
CA TYR A 140 -5.06 9.78 -12.32
C TYR A 140 -4.65 8.47 -13.01
N LEU A 141 -4.44 7.38 -12.25
CA LEU A 141 -4.06 6.09 -12.83
C LEU A 141 -5.12 5.55 -13.79
N LEU A 142 -6.40 5.71 -13.46
CA LEU A 142 -7.49 5.26 -14.32
C LEU A 142 -7.54 6.05 -15.64
N THR A 143 -7.23 7.35 -15.64
CA THR A 143 -7.17 8.15 -16.88
C THR A 143 -6.03 7.73 -17.80
N ILE A 144 -4.87 7.35 -17.24
CA ILE A 144 -3.71 6.85 -17.99
C ILE A 144 -4.04 5.48 -18.60
N PHE A 145 -4.56 4.55 -17.80
CA PHE A 145 -4.81 3.16 -18.23
C PHE A 145 -6.19 2.91 -18.84
N ARG A 146 -7.05 3.94 -18.99
CA ARG A 146 -8.43 3.80 -19.51
C ARG A 146 -8.52 3.04 -20.82
N LYS A 147 -7.58 3.29 -21.75
CA LYS A 147 -7.57 2.67 -23.08
C LYS A 147 -7.20 1.19 -23.00
N LEU A 148 -6.37 0.79 -22.04
CA LEU A 148 -5.99 -0.60 -21.82
C LEU A 148 -7.11 -1.38 -21.13
N ILE A 149 -7.75 -0.76 -20.13
CA ILE A 149 -8.85 -1.37 -19.36
C ILE A 149 -10.13 -1.48 -20.22
N GLY A 150 -10.46 -0.46 -21.00
CA GLY A 150 -11.72 -0.40 -21.75
C GLY A 150 -11.75 -1.14 -23.09
N ARG A 151 -10.60 -1.54 -23.64
CA ARG A 151 -10.53 -2.17 -24.99
C ARG A 151 -10.75 -3.68 -25.00
N GLN A 152 -10.67 -4.33 -23.85
CA GLN A 152 -10.55 -5.79 -23.75
C GLN A 152 -11.67 -6.37 -22.89
N LEU A 153 -12.30 -7.44 -23.37
CA LEU A 153 -13.31 -8.16 -22.59
C LEU A 153 -12.67 -8.78 -21.34
N ILE A 154 -13.45 -8.84 -20.26
CA ILE A 154 -13.06 -9.43 -18.98
C ILE A 154 -13.04 -10.95 -19.14
N ASP A 155 -11.95 -11.59 -18.72
CA ASP A 155 -11.86 -13.05 -18.70
C ASP A 155 -12.19 -13.60 -17.30
N GLY A 156 -13.41 -14.10 -17.16
CA GLY A 156 -13.87 -14.74 -15.93
C GLY A 156 -13.09 -16.01 -15.57
N SER A 157 -12.51 -16.70 -16.56
CA SER A 157 -11.71 -17.91 -16.31
C SER A 157 -10.39 -17.57 -15.63
N LEU A 158 -9.76 -16.47 -16.06
CA LEU A 158 -8.54 -15.93 -15.47
C LEU A 158 -8.77 -15.48 -14.03
N THR A 159 -9.85 -14.76 -13.79
CA THR A 159 -10.27 -14.29 -12.46
C THR A 159 -10.50 -15.46 -11.50
N LYS A 160 -11.16 -16.53 -11.96
CA LYS A 160 -11.39 -17.75 -11.17
C LYS A 160 -10.08 -18.48 -10.85
N LYS A 161 -9.13 -18.50 -11.80
CA LYS A 161 -7.80 -19.09 -11.59
C LYS A 161 -7.01 -18.34 -10.52
N TRP A 162 -7.00 -17.01 -10.57
CA TRP A 162 -6.32 -16.18 -9.56
C TRP A 162 -6.93 -16.36 -8.18
N PHE A 163 -8.26 -16.48 -8.08
CA PHE A 163 -8.92 -16.77 -6.81
C PHE A 163 -8.50 -18.13 -6.23
N LYS A 164 -8.46 -19.19 -7.05
CA LYS A 164 -8.01 -20.53 -6.60
C LYS A 164 -6.55 -20.56 -6.13
N LEU A 165 -5.70 -19.73 -6.73
CA LEU A 165 -4.28 -19.66 -6.41
C LEU A 165 -3.94 -18.50 -5.43
N SER A 166 -4.95 -17.88 -4.82
CA SER A 166 -4.78 -16.78 -3.86
C SER A 166 -3.99 -17.17 -2.61
N TRP A 167 -3.91 -18.47 -2.29
CA TRP A 167 -3.11 -18.98 -1.17
C TRP A 167 -1.61 -18.72 -1.35
N LEU A 168 -1.10 -18.66 -2.59
CA LEU A 168 0.31 -18.50 -2.88
C LEU A 168 0.81 -17.08 -2.49
N PRO A 169 0.18 -15.98 -2.95
CA PRO A 169 0.51 -14.64 -2.45
C PRO A 169 0.31 -14.49 -0.92
N LEU A 170 -0.72 -15.13 -0.37
CA LEU A 170 -0.97 -15.09 1.07
C LEU A 170 0.15 -15.73 1.87
N TYR A 171 0.73 -16.82 1.38
CA TYR A 171 1.87 -17.47 2.01
C TYR A 171 3.10 -16.55 2.08
N GLU A 172 3.41 -15.83 0.99
CA GLU A 172 4.51 -14.85 0.96
C GLU A 172 4.30 -13.72 1.97
N LEU A 173 3.03 -13.32 2.18
CA LEU A 173 2.65 -12.24 3.10
C LEU A 173 2.57 -12.66 4.56
N LEU A 174 2.60 -13.95 4.88
CA LEU A 174 2.49 -14.42 6.28
C LEU A 174 3.55 -13.75 7.16
N SER A 175 4.79 -13.63 6.67
CA SER A 175 5.87 -12.94 7.38
C SER A 175 5.53 -11.48 7.72
N GLY A 176 4.94 -10.74 6.78
CA GLY A 176 4.55 -9.35 6.96
C GLY A 176 3.34 -9.17 7.87
N ILE A 177 2.37 -10.09 7.80
CA ILE A 177 1.19 -10.08 8.67
C ILE A 177 1.61 -10.35 10.12
N VAL A 178 2.48 -11.33 10.35
CA VAL A 178 3.02 -11.64 11.68
C VAL A 178 3.77 -10.43 12.26
N GLY A 179 4.56 -9.73 11.45
CA GLY A 179 5.24 -8.50 11.87
C GLY A 179 4.29 -7.34 12.20
N GLY A 180 3.08 -7.31 11.65
CA GLY A 180 2.08 -6.30 11.97
C GLY A 180 1.42 -6.51 13.32
N LEU A 181 1.18 -7.78 13.71
CA LEU A 181 0.42 -8.16 14.92
C LEU A 181 0.93 -7.56 16.22
N ASP A 182 2.20 -7.15 16.26
CA ASP A 182 2.81 -6.48 17.39
C ASP A 182 2.07 -5.21 17.82
N VAL A 183 1.39 -4.50 16.92
CA VAL A 183 0.53 -3.35 17.25
C VAL A 183 -0.69 -3.78 18.06
N ILE A 184 -1.32 -4.89 17.67
CA ILE A 184 -2.49 -5.43 18.37
C ILE A 184 -2.06 -5.97 19.73
N ILE A 185 -0.94 -6.68 19.80
CA ILE A 185 -0.37 -7.21 21.04
C ILE A 185 -0.01 -6.06 21.99
N ALA A 186 0.69 -5.04 21.51
CA ALA A 186 1.04 -3.86 22.31
C ALA A 186 -0.20 -3.15 22.86
N ARG A 187 -1.29 -3.10 22.08
CA ARG A 187 -2.55 -2.58 22.58
C ARG A 187 -3.21 -3.48 23.62
N ILE A 188 -3.25 -4.79 23.41
CA ILE A 188 -3.85 -5.72 24.37
C ILE A 188 -3.13 -5.59 25.73
N ILE A 189 -1.81 -5.43 25.72
CA ILE A 189 -1.00 -5.28 26.94
C ILE A 189 -1.23 -3.92 27.60
N SER A 190 -1.16 -2.82 26.85
CA SER A 190 -1.17 -1.47 27.43
C SER A 190 -2.54 -0.83 27.56
N MET A 191 -3.58 -1.39 26.92
CA MET A 191 -4.96 -0.87 26.86
C MET A 191 -5.12 0.60 26.44
N THR A 192 -4.05 1.26 25.99
CA THR A 192 -3.98 2.71 25.76
C THR A 192 -3.63 3.04 24.30
N ASP A 193 -4.20 4.12 23.75
CA ASP A 193 -3.94 4.58 22.37
C ASP A 193 -2.58 5.26 22.21
N ALA A 194 -2.04 5.80 23.31
CA ALA A 194 -0.76 6.50 23.33
C ALA A 194 0.40 5.62 22.85
N LEU A 195 0.49 4.37 23.32
CA LEU A 195 1.59 3.48 22.92
C LEU A 195 1.58 3.19 21.42
N VAL A 196 0.40 3.07 20.81
CA VAL A 196 0.29 2.86 19.37
C VAL A 196 0.61 4.13 18.58
N GLY A 197 0.29 5.30 19.13
CA GLY A 197 0.75 6.58 18.58
C GLY A 197 2.27 6.66 18.54
N VAL A 198 2.93 6.43 19.67
CA VAL A 198 4.40 6.44 19.79
C VAL A 198 5.05 5.43 18.86
N ARG A 199 4.54 4.20 18.81
CA ARG A 199 5.02 3.20 17.86
C ARG A 199 4.88 3.67 16.41
N SER A 200 3.74 4.25 16.04
CA SER A 200 3.51 4.73 14.68
C SER A 200 4.51 5.82 14.31
N VAL A 201 4.77 6.76 15.22
CA VAL A 201 5.80 7.79 15.06
C VAL A 201 7.20 7.18 14.90
N ALA A 202 7.56 6.20 15.73
CA ALA A 202 8.83 5.50 15.63
C ALA A 202 8.99 4.75 14.29
N CYS A 203 7.94 4.06 13.83
CA CYS A 203 7.96 3.37 12.54
C CYS A 203 8.06 4.33 11.35
N ILE A 204 7.35 5.46 11.39
CA ILE A 204 7.44 6.50 10.34
C ILE A 204 8.86 7.08 10.31
N SER A 205 9.41 7.42 11.48
CA SER A 205 10.79 7.91 11.61
C SER A 205 11.80 6.87 11.13
N GLY A 206 11.57 5.58 11.37
CA GLY A 206 12.43 4.50 10.88
C GLY A 206 12.26 4.14 9.40
N SER A 207 11.30 4.72 8.69
CA SER A 207 10.93 4.29 7.33
C SER A 207 11.83 4.85 6.23
N PHE A 208 12.67 5.86 6.51
CA PHE A 208 13.50 6.52 5.48
C PHE A 208 14.40 5.57 4.68
N PRO A 209 15.10 4.58 5.28
CA PRO A 209 15.91 3.62 4.51
C PRO A 209 15.08 2.79 3.53
N ARG A 210 13.78 2.61 3.77
CA ARG A 210 12.89 1.85 2.89
C ARG A 210 12.72 2.51 1.52
N TYR A 211 12.93 3.81 1.38
CA TYR A 211 12.92 4.48 0.07
C TYR A 211 14.05 4.00 -0.86
N ALA A 212 15.17 3.51 -0.31
CA ALA A 212 16.21 2.88 -1.13
C ALA A 212 15.68 1.63 -1.88
N PHE A 213 14.67 0.96 -1.33
CA PHE A 213 14.04 -0.20 -1.97
C PHE A 213 13.22 0.18 -3.20
N SER A 214 12.81 1.43 -3.40
CA SER A 214 12.10 1.84 -4.61
C SER A 214 12.95 1.66 -5.88
N LEU A 215 14.28 1.68 -5.77
CA LEU A 215 15.20 1.39 -6.87
C LEU A 215 15.09 -0.06 -7.35
N THR A 216 14.87 -1.00 -6.42
CA THR A 216 14.62 -2.42 -6.70
C THR A 216 13.46 -2.62 -7.66
N LEU A 217 12.37 -1.83 -7.51
CA LEU A 217 11.18 -1.97 -8.35
C LEU A 217 11.44 -1.64 -9.82
N SER A 218 12.36 -0.72 -10.09
CA SER A 218 12.75 -0.35 -11.47
C SER A 218 13.72 -1.35 -12.11
N LEU A 219 14.54 -2.02 -11.30
CA LEU A 219 15.58 -2.96 -11.75
C LEU A 219 15.07 -4.41 -11.82
N TYR A 220 14.00 -4.74 -11.10
CA TYR A 220 13.40 -6.07 -11.09
C TYR A 220 12.96 -6.56 -12.48
N PRO A 221 12.28 -5.76 -13.34
CA PRO A 221 11.94 -6.18 -14.69
C PRO A 221 13.17 -6.45 -15.57
N ARG A 222 14.27 -5.73 -15.36
CA ARG A 222 15.54 -5.94 -16.08
C ARG A 222 16.14 -7.30 -15.72
N ILE A 223 16.19 -7.64 -14.43
CA ILE A 223 16.72 -8.94 -13.96
C ILE A 223 15.89 -10.12 -14.46
N LEU A 224 14.56 -9.97 -14.52
CA LEU A 224 13.67 -10.99 -15.08
C LEU A 224 13.82 -11.16 -16.60
N GLY A 225 14.26 -10.12 -17.31
CA GLY A 225 14.50 -10.16 -18.76
C GLY A 225 15.84 -10.75 -19.16
N THR A 226 16.81 -10.80 -18.23
CA THR A 226 18.16 -11.31 -18.50
C THR A 226 18.17 -12.85 -18.53
N THR A 227 18.41 -13.42 -19.71
CA THR A 227 18.41 -14.88 -19.95
C THR A 227 19.77 -15.54 -19.67
N ASP A 228 20.85 -14.76 -19.68
CA ASP A 228 22.21 -15.24 -19.46
C ASP A 228 22.58 -15.23 -17.96
N ASN A 229 22.96 -16.39 -17.42
CA ASN A 229 23.29 -16.55 -15.99
C ASN A 229 24.44 -15.65 -15.50
N HIS A 230 25.45 -15.39 -16.33
CA HIS A 230 26.55 -14.48 -15.96
C HIS A 230 26.13 -13.01 -15.94
N ALA A 231 25.30 -12.59 -16.91
CA ALA A 231 24.76 -11.24 -16.93
C ALA A 231 23.78 -11.01 -15.76
N TRP A 232 23.00 -12.05 -15.41
CA TRP A 232 22.10 -12.03 -14.26
C TRP A 232 22.86 -11.80 -12.94
N SER A 233 23.95 -12.55 -12.69
CA SER A 233 24.74 -12.39 -11.46
C SER A 233 25.33 -10.98 -11.34
N ARG A 234 25.81 -10.41 -12.46
CA ARG A 234 26.35 -9.05 -12.48
C ARG A 234 25.28 -8.00 -12.23
N ASP A 235 24.10 -8.13 -12.85
CA ASP A 235 22.98 -7.21 -12.65
C ASP A 235 22.48 -7.23 -11.19
N VAL A 236 22.46 -8.41 -10.54
CA VAL A 236 22.11 -8.55 -9.13
C VAL A 236 23.18 -7.90 -8.22
N GLU A 237 24.46 -8.10 -8.52
CA GLU A 237 25.56 -7.50 -7.77
C GLU A 237 25.55 -5.96 -7.87
N GLU A 238 25.37 -5.41 -9.07
CA GLU A 238 25.22 -3.97 -9.28
C GLU A 238 24.03 -3.41 -8.50
N MET A 239 22.89 -4.11 -8.54
CA MET A 239 21.69 -3.72 -7.80
C MET A 239 21.92 -3.72 -6.28
N LEU A 240 22.55 -4.76 -5.74
CA LEU A 240 22.89 -4.82 -4.32
C LEU A 240 23.83 -3.68 -3.93
N ARG A 241 24.82 -3.37 -4.78
CA ARG A 241 25.77 -2.29 -4.57
C ARG A 241 25.09 -0.92 -4.56
N PHE A 242 24.19 -0.66 -5.50
CA PHE A 242 23.41 0.59 -5.53
C PHE A 242 22.50 0.74 -4.33
N ILE A 243 21.78 -0.33 -3.94
CA ILE A 243 20.92 -0.31 -2.75
C ILE A 243 21.76 -0.03 -1.51
N SER A 244 22.90 -0.72 -1.35
CA SER A 244 23.77 -0.56 -0.18
C SER A 244 24.40 0.83 -0.11
N LEU A 245 24.82 1.38 -1.25
CA LEU A 245 25.40 2.72 -1.36
C LEU A 245 24.44 3.81 -0.86
N ILE A 246 23.13 3.61 -1.01
CA ILE A 246 22.10 4.59 -0.62
C ILE A 246 21.51 4.26 0.75
N ALA A 247 21.19 2.99 1.01
CA ALA A 247 20.53 2.56 2.24
C ALA A 247 21.44 2.74 3.47
N ILE A 248 22.74 2.46 3.35
CA ILE A 248 23.67 2.55 4.48
C ILE A 248 23.79 4.00 4.99
N PRO A 249 24.14 5.01 4.15
CA PRO A 249 24.20 6.39 4.61
C PRO A 249 22.86 6.92 5.14
N ILE A 250 21.74 6.57 4.51
CA ILE A 250 20.41 6.99 4.99
C ILE A 250 20.13 6.39 6.37
N THR A 251 20.49 5.13 6.60
CA THR A 251 20.27 4.48 7.90
C THR A 251 21.10 5.15 8.99
N PHE A 252 22.39 5.38 8.75
CA PHE A 252 23.26 6.06 9.73
C PHE A 252 22.83 7.52 9.96
N GLY A 253 22.44 8.24 8.91
CA GLY A 253 21.91 9.59 9.02
C GLY A 253 20.60 9.65 9.82
N ASN A 254 19.71 8.67 9.61
CA ASN A 254 18.46 8.57 10.35
C ASN A 254 18.70 8.30 11.85
N ILE A 255 19.66 7.42 12.18
CA ILE A 255 20.05 7.16 13.57
C ILE A 255 20.66 8.41 14.21
N ALA A 256 21.55 9.10 13.51
CA ALA A 256 22.22 10.29 14.04
C ALA A 256 21.27 11.47 14.25
N LEU A 257 20.23 11.60 13.43
CA LEU A 257 19.24 12.69 13.48
C LEU A 257 17.96 12.31 14.21
N MET A 258 17.90 11.14 14.85
CA MET A 258 16.66 10.58 15.40
C MET A 258 15.98 11.53 16.39
N ASP A 259 16.74 12.20 17.24
CA ASP A 259 16.20 13.17 18.22
C ASP A 259 15.52 14.36 17.55
N ILE A 260 16.09 14.85 16.45
CA ILE A 260 15.53 15.95 15.67
C ILE A 260 14.26 15.49 14.94
N ILE A 261 14.30 14.30 14.34
CA ILE A 261 13.17 13.72 13.60
C ILE A 261 11.99 13.48 14.55
N LEU A 262 12.23 12.93 15.73
CA LEU A 262 11.20 12.74 16.74
C LEU A 262 10.64 14.08 17.24
N GLY A 263 11.49 15.10 17.37
CA GLY A 263 11.07 16.46 17.75
C GLY A 263 10.06 17.11 16.80
N ILE A 264 9.97 16.67 15.54
CA ILE A 264 8.95 17.14 14.57
C ILE A 264 7.54 16.70 14.99
N PHE A 265 7.41 15.55 15.64
CA PHE A 265 6.13 14.98 16.05
C PHE A 265 5.63 15.50 17.42
N GLY A 266 6.46 16.28 18.12
CA GLY A 266 6.19 16.81 19.46
C GLY A 266 7.26 16.38 20.47
N LYS A 267 7.32 17.06 21.62
CA LYS A 267 8.09 16.62 22.79
C LYS A 267 7.24 15.72 23.68
#